data_AF-A0A2D6FLD6-F1
#
_entry.id   AF-A0A2D6FLD6-F1
#
_cell.length_a   1.000
_cell.length_b   1.000
_cell.length_c   1.000
_cell.angle_alpha   90.00
_cell.angle_beta   90.00
_cell.angle_gamma   90.00
#
_symmetry.space_group_name_H-M   'P 1'
#
loop_
_entity.id
_entity.type
_entity.pdbx_description
1 polymer ?
#
loop_
_entity_poly.entity_id
_entity_poly.type
_entity_poly.pdbx_seq_one_letter_code
_entity_poly.pdbx_strand_id
1 'polypeptide(L)' 'MTESSFTQRPPIFLVWNPHTSQVVYRHETVEDAEKEADRLARENPGIKFHVLMSLGRCLVGSKKK' A
#
# COMPACT_ATOMS: atom_id res chain seq x y z
N MET A 1 -28.79 9.94 10.15
CA MET A 1 -27.74 9.19 9.45
C MET A 1 -26.60 10.17 9.23
N THR A 2 -25.58 10.15 10.07
CA THR A 2 -24.45 11.08 10.00
C THR A 2 -23.46 10.57 8.97
N GLU A 3 -23.49 11.15 7.77
CA GLU A 3 -22.43 10.99 6.77
C GLU A 3 -21.15 11.62 7.32
N SER A 4 -20.27 10.77 7.86
CA SER A 4 -18.93 11.17 8.24
C SER A 4 -18.14 11.42 6.96
N SER A 5 -18.08 12.68 6.54
CA SER A 5 -17.25 13.12 5.41
C SER A 5 -15.78 12.92 5.76
N PHE A 6 -15.24 11.73 5.51
CA PHE A 6 -13.81 11.54 5.48
C PHE A 6 -13.29 12.33 4.29
N THR A 7 -12.53 13.40 4.53
CA THR A 7 -11.73 14.03 3.49
C THR A 7 -10.65 13.03 3.08
N GLN A 8 -11.01 12.09 2.21
CA GLN A 8 -10.17 10.97 1.83
C GLN A 8 -9.09 11.49 0.89
N ARG A 9 -7.84 11.49 1.35
CA ARG A 9 -6.73 11.50 0.39
C ARG A 9 -6.87 10.26 -0.50
N PRO A 10 -6.44 10.33 -1.78
CA PRO A 10 -6.43 9.16 -2.64
C PRO A 10 -5.76 7.98 -1.91
N PRO A 11 -6.30 6.76 -2.06
CA PRO A 11 -5.66 5.57 -1.51
C PRO A 11 -4.23 5.46 -2.06
N ILE A 12 -3.34 4.91 -1.25
CA ILE A 12 -2.01 4.53 -1.68
C ILE A 12 -1.96 3.01 -1.83
N PHE A 13 -1.23 2.55 -2.82
CA PHE A 13 -1.07 1.13 -3.10
C PHE A 13 0.38 0.72 -2.88
N LEU A 14 0.58 -0.46 -2.30
CA LEU A 14 1.90 -1.02 -2.00
C LEU A 14 1.95 -2.48 -2.44
N VAL A 15 3.08 -2.92 -2.98
CA VAL A 15 3.36 -4.34 -3.17
C VAL A 15 4.14 -4.86 -1.96
N TRP A 16 3.58 -5.86 -1.30
CA TRP A 16 4.13 -6.46 -0.09
C TRP A 16 4.55 -7.90 -0.33
N ASN A 17 5.80 -8.21 0.03
CA ASN A 17 6.30 -9.58 0.11
C ASN A 17 6.25 -10.05 1.58
N PRO A 18 5.42 -11.07 1.92
CA PRO A 18 5.28 -11.55 3.28
C PRO A 18 6.51 -12.31 3.78
N HIS A 19 7.37 -12.81 2.88
CA HIS A 19 8.56 -13.57 3.25
C HIS A 19 9.70 -12.68 3.73
N THR A 20 9.91 -11.53 3.07
CA THR A 20 11.00 -10.60 3.40
C THR A 20 10.53 -9.36 4.16
N SER A 21 9.21 -9.19 4.30
CA SER A 21 8.57 -7.96 4.81
C SER A 21 8.96 -6.69 4.05
N GLN A 22 9.50 -6.82 2.84
CA GLN A 22 9.87 -5.68 2.03
C GLN A 22 8.65 -5.09 1.32
N VAL A 23 8.62 -3.76 1.31
CA VAL A 23 7.72 -2.94 0.51
C VAL A 23 8.60 -2.20 -0.48
N VAL A 24 8.42 -2.48 -1.77
CA VAL A 24 9.37 -2.05 -2.80
C VAL A 24 9.10 -0.61 -3.23
N TYR A 25 7.83 -0.23 -3.38
CA TYR A 25 7.46 1.09 -3.89
C TYR A 25 6.00 1.47 -3.57
N ARG A 26 5.73 2.78 -3.56
CA ARG A 26 4.38 3.35 -3.41
C ARG A 26 3.79 3.68 -4.78
N HIS A 27 2.60 3.17 -5.06
CA HIS A 27 1.86 3.42 -6.28
C HIS A 27 0.62 4.30 -6.00
N GLU A 28 0.23 5.10 -6.99
CA GLU A 28 -0.95 5.96 -6.95
C GLU A 28 -2.22 5.24 -7.44
N THR A 29 -2.05 4.17 -8.22
CA THR A 29 -3.13 3.37 -8.80
C THR A 29 -2.98 1.90 -8.42
N VAL A 30 -4.08 1.15 -8.45
CA VAL A 30 -4.05 -0.30 -8.20
C VAL A 30 -3.41 -1.03 -9.37
N GLU A 31 -3.65 -0.57 -10.60
CA GLU A 31 -3.15 -1.16 -11.83
C GLU A 31 -1.62 -1.13 -11.90
N ASP A 32 -0.98 -0.05 -11.46
CA ASP A 32 0.48 0.04 -11.43
C ASP A 32 1.08 -0.88 -10.35
N ALA A 33 0.40 -1.03 -9.22
CA ALA A 33 0.83 -1.96 -8.17
C ALA A 33 0.67 -3.42 -8.62
N GLU A 34 -0.40 -3.77 -9.35
CA GLU A 34 -0.61 -5.11 -9.89
C GLU A 34 0.44 -5.48 -10.95
N LYS A 35 0.78 -4.55 -11.86
CA LYS A 35 1.86 -4.76 -12.83
C LYS A 35 3.20 -5.03 -12.16
N GLU A 36 3.51 -4.29 -11.10
CA GLU A 36 4.73 -4.48 -10.33
C GLU A 36 4.73 -5.82 -9.59
N ALA A 37 3.59 -6.21 -8.98
CA ALA A 37 3.46 -7.50 -8.33
C ALA A 37 3.64 -8.68 -9.31
N ASP A 38 3.07 -8.58 -10.52
CA ASP A 38 3.24 -9.57 -11.59
C ASP A 38 4.69 -9.63 -12.07
N ARG A 39 5.34 -8.48 -12.28
CA ARG A 39 6.77 -8.41 -12.62
C ARG A 39 7.63 -9.11 -11.56
N LEU A 40 7.43 -8.79 -10.29
CA LEU A 40 8.18 -9.37 -9.17
C LEU A 40 7.92 -10.87 -9.02
N ALA A 41 6.69 -11.33 -9.23
CA ALA A 41 6.34 -12.76 -9.20
C ALA A 41 7.05 -13.55 -10.32
N ARG A 42 7.19 -12.96 -11.52
CA ARG A 42 7.95 -13.56 -12.63
C ARG A 42 9.44 -13.66 -12.34
N GLU A 43 10.00 -12.65 -11.66
CA GLU A 43 11.42 -12.62 -11.28
C GLU A 43 11.73 -13.52 -10.08
N ASN A 44 10.73 -13.84 -9.26
CA ASN A 44 10.89 -14.63 -8.03
C ASN A 44 9.89 -15.81 -7.99
N PRO A 45 10.11 -16.88 -8.77
CA PRO A 45 9.23 -18.03 -8.81
C PRO A 45 8.97 -18.64 -7.42
N GLY A 46 7.69 -18.94 -7.13
CA GLY A 46 7.27 -19.53 -5.86
C GLY A 46 7.04 -18.52 -4.72
N ILE A 47 7.40 -17.26 -4.91
CA ILE A 47 7.12 -16.17 -3.96
C ILE A 47 5.77 -15.53 -4.29
N LYS A 48 4.96 -15.30 -3.25
CA LYS A 48 3.68 -14.59 -3.37
C LYS A 48 3.88 -13.11 -3.05
N PHE A 49 3.33 -12.24 -3.88
CA PHE A 49 3.29 -10.80 -3.65
C PHE A 49 1.83 -10.36 -3.48
N HIS A 50 1.58 -9.46 -2.53
CA HIS A 50 0.25 -8.93 -2.22
C HIS A 50 0.17 -7.46 -2.56
N VAL A 51 -0.92 -7.03 -3.21
CA VAL A 51 -1.23 -5.60 -3.36
C VAL A 51 -2.04 -5.16 -2.15
N LEU A 52 -1.56 -4.13 -1.46
CA LEU A 52 -2.19 -3.54 -0.27
C LEU A 52 -2.72 -2.15 -0.59
N MET A 53 -3.88 -1.79 -0.06
CA MET A 53 -4.48 -0.46 -0.17
C MET A 53 -4.55 0.21 1.21
N SER A 54 -4.21 1.50 1.29
CA SER A 54 -4.39 2.24 2.54
C SER A 54 -5.87 2.48 2.84
N LEU A 55 -6.31 2.06 4.02
CA LEU A 55 -7.65 2.33 4.52
C LEU A 55 -7.72 3.57 5.42
N GLY A 56 -6.58 4.04 5.92
CA GLY A 56 -6.51 5.17 6.83
C GLY A 56 -5.08 5.56 7.15
N ARG A 57 -4.93 6.67 7.87
CA ARG A 57 -3.64 7.17 8.35
C ARG A 57 -3.82 7.87 9.69
N CYS A 58 -2.84 7.73 10.57
CA CYS A 58 -2.76 8.45 11.83
C CYS A 58 -1.50 9.32 11.82
N LEU A 59 -1.62 10.58 12.25
CA LEU A 59 -0.46 11.45 12.47
C LEU A 59 -0.20 11.48 13.98
N VAL A 60 1.00 11.07 14.40
CA VAL A 60 1.41 11.26 15.80
C VAL A 60 1.90 12.69 15.95
N GLY A 61 1.24 13.48 16.81
CA GLY A 61 1.61 14.87 17.05
C GLY A 61 3.02 14.98 17.65
N SER A 62 3.82 15.94 17.18
CA SER A 62 5.07 16.30 17.85
C SER A 62 4.72 16.86 19.23
N LYS A 63 5.36 16.35 20.28
CA LYS A 63 5.27 17.01 21.59
C LYS A 63 5.88 18.40 21.42
N LYS A 64 5.05 19.45 21.40
CA LYS A 64 5.54 20.80 21.69
C LYS A 64 6.06 20.76 23.13
N LYS A 65 7.36 21.01 23.28
CA LYS A 65 7.97 21.34 24.58
C LYS A 65 7.38 22.64 25.11
#